data_AF-A0A7R8X6H5-F1
#
_entry.id   AF-A0A7R8X6H5-F1
#
_cell.length_a   1.000
_cell.length_b   1.000
_cell.length_c   1.000
_cell.angle_alpha   90.00
_cell.angle_beta   90.00
_cell.angle_gamma   90.00
#
_symmetry.space_group_name_H-M   'P 1'
#
loop_
_entity.id
_entity.type
_entity.pdbx_description
1 polymer ?
#
loop_
_entity_poly.entity_id
_entity_poly.type
_entity_poly.pdbx_seq_one_letter_code
_entity_poly.pdbx_strand_id
1 'polypeptide(L)'
;MEVIQRRRDFGEPRQNFTLSWDDYKKGFGDLEREFWFGNDFVHRMTSEEPYVLRVDLADFEGNRAYAQYSVFIVGSGEEGYPLKVEGYEGNGTDSLSAHSGSKFSTWDRDNDDAPECCPCAPAYGGGWWFYSCFESNLNGQFFPDPTENGYYQGIIWEHWKGDYSLASSEMKIRPKWFHSLMESGAFADAPADGDTATTTPWWVGLGISPVPDP
;
A
#
# COMPACT_ATOMS: atom_id res chain seq x y z
N MET A 1 7.39 -4.68 9.85
CA MET A 1 7.00 -3.65 8.86
C MET A 1 5.61 -3.21 9.24
N GLU A 2 5.33 -1.91 9.14
CA GLU A 2 3.99 -1.36 9.38
C GLU A 2 3.12 -1.62 8.15
N VAL A 3 1.86 -2.05 8.34
CA VAL A 3 0.94 -2.32 7.22
C VAL A 3 0.17 -1.03 6.92
N ILE A 4 0.23 -0.56 5.68
CA ILE A 4 -0.48 0.66 5.26
C ILE A 4 -1.71 0.37 4.39
N GLN A 5 -1.82 -0.86 3.88
CA GLN A 5 -2.94 -1.34 3.10
C GLN A 5 -3.07 -2.85 3.27
N ARG A 6 -4.29 -3.35 3.40
CA ARG A 6 -4.59 -4.79 3.37
C ARG A 6 -5.86 -5.06 2.60
N ARG A 7 -5.82 -6.05 1.69
CA ARG A 7 -6.95 -6.62 0.96
C ARG A 7 -6.97 -8.13 1.09
N ARG A 8 -8.12 -8.69 1.41
CA ARG A 8 -8.39 -10.14 1.45
C ARG A 8 -9.88 -10.34 1.67
N ASP A 9 -10.39 -11.54 1.38
CA ASP A 9 -11.73 -11.94 1.82
C ASP A 9 -11.81 -12.08 3.36
N PHE A 10 -12.44 -11.10 4.00
CA PHE A 10 -12.81 -11.13 5.43
C PHE A 10 -14.32 -11.33 5.63
N GLY A 11 -15.02 -11.85 4.62
CA GLY A 11 -16.49 -12.01 4.62
C GLY A 11 -17.25 -10.68 4.46
N GLU A 12 -18.58 -10.77 4.56
CA GLU A 12 -19.48 -9.63 4.33
C GLU A 12 -19.84 -8.87 5.63
N PRO A 13 -20.04 -7.54 5.58
CA PRO A 13 -19.83 -6.69 4.41
C PRO A 13 -18.33 -6.49 4.12
N ARG A 14 -17.99 -6.43 2.83
CA ARG A 14 -16.65 -6.07 2.35
C ARG A 14 -16.38 -4.58 2.44
N GLN A 15 -15.12 -4.20 2.60
CA GLN A 15 -14.71 -2.80 2.60
C GLN A 15 -14.79 -2.23 1.16
N ASN A 16 -15.46 -1.09 1.00
CA ASN A 16 -15.43 -0.36 -0.27
C ASN A 16 -14.10 0.41 -0.39
N PHE A 17 -13.44 0.30 -1.55
CA PHE A 17 -12.23 1.06 -1.87
C PHE A 17 -12.47 2.12 -2.96
N THR A 18 -13.63 2.13 -3.63
CA THR A 18 -14.01 3.24 -4.52
C THR A 18 -14.60 4.37 -3.68
N LEU A 19 -13.70 5.13 -3.06
CA LEU A 19 -13.99 6.19 -2.10
C LEU A 19 -13.38 7.53 -2.53
N SER A 20 -13.81 8.60 -1.88
CA SER A 20 -13.44 9.97 -2.24
C SER A 20 -11.98 10.29 -1.93
N TRP A 21 -11.50 11.41 -2.48
CA TRP A 21 -10.19 11.98 -2.15
C TRP A 21 -10.01 12.14 -0.65
N ASP A 22 -11.03 12.67 0.02
CA ASP A 22 -11.00 12.94 1.46
C ASP A 22 -10.95 11.67 2.30
N ASP A 23 -11.58 10.57 1.84
CA ASP A 23 -11.50 9.27 2.50
C ASP A 23 -10.08 8.68 2.34
N TYR A 24 -9.51 8.71 1.13
CA TYR A 24 -8.14 8.26 0.90
C TYR A 24 -7.09 9.10 1.63
N LYS A 25 -7.34 10.40 1.79
CA LYS A 25 -6.51 11.30 2.59
C LYS A 25 -6.47 10.90 4.06
N LYS A 26 -7.64 10.65 4.67
CA LYS A 26 -7.79 10.35 6.11
C LYS A 26 -7.52 8.89 6.46
N GLY A 27 -7.75 7.98 5.51
CA GLY A 27 -7.78 6.54 5.75
C GLY A 27 -9.19 6.03 6.05
N PHE A 28 -9.38 4.74 5.82
CA PHE A 28 -10.66 4.06 6.00
C PHE A 28 -10.47 2.56 6.21
N GLY A 29 -11.53 1.90 6.68
CA GLY A 29 -11.57 0.46 6.92
C GLY A 29 -11.21 0.08 8.34
N ASP A 30 -10.87 -1.19 8.52
CA ASP A 30 -10.62 -1.82 9.81
C ASP A 30 -9.21 -2.43 9.80
N LEU A 31 -8.38 -2.01 10.76
CA LEU A 31 -6.97 -2.42 10.87
C LEU A 31 -6.81 -3.93 11.10
N GLU A 32 -7.85 -4.62 11.58
CA GLU A 32 -7.89 -6.08 11.72
C GLU A 32 -8.44 -6.79 10.46
N ARG A 33 -9.02 -6.04 9.52
CA ARG A 33 -9.60 -6.55 8.27
C ARG A 33 -8.94 -5.84 7.06
N GLU A 34 -9.76 -5.32 6.14
CA GLU A 34 -9.31 -4.52 5.00
C GLU A 34 -9.29 -3.04 5.35
N PHE A 35 -8.23 -2.34 4.96
CA PHE A 35 -8.09 -0.91 5.22
C PHE A 35 -7.09 -0.24 4.27
N TRP A 36 -7.19 1.09 4.21
CA TRP A 36 -6.16 2.01 3.74
C TRP A 36 -5.82 2.97 4.87
N PHE A 37 -4.54 3.07 5.25
CA PHE A 37 -4.15 3.83 6.44
C PHE A 37 -4.37 5.35 6.26
N GLY A 38 -4.31 5.85 5.03
CA GLY A 38 -4.51 7.26 4.70
C GLY A 38 -3.26 7.93 4.12
N ASN A 39 -3.45 8.73 3.07
CA ASN A 39 -2.36 9.36 2.34
C ASN A 39 -1.59 10.37 3.22
N ASP A 40 -2.27 11.07 4.13
CA ASP A 40 -1.59 11.99 5.06
C ASP A 40 -0.62 11.26 5.99
N PHE A 41 -1.00 10.08 6.47
CA PHE A 41 -0.13 9.24 7.28
C PHE A 41 1.05 8.73 6.46
N VAL A 42 0.79 8.16 5.28
CA VAL A 42 1.85 7.60 4.43
C VAL A 42 2.84 8.69 4.00
N HIS A 43 2.36 9.88 3.62
CA HIS A 43 3.21 11.04 3.35
C HIS A 43 4.10 11.38 4.55
N ARG A 44 3.50 11.58 5.73
CA ARG A 44 4.24 11.92 6.95
C ARG A 44 5.34 10.91 7.29
N MET A 45 5.03 9.61 7.15
CA MET A 45 6.00 8.56 7.46
C MET A 45 7.14 8.49 6.44
N THR A 46 6.90 8.84 5.18
CA THR A 46 7.85 8.59 4.08
C THR A 46 8.56 9.84 3.57
N SER A 47 8.22 11.03 4.08
CA SER A 47 8.81 12.31 3.63
C SER A 47 10.08 12.70 4.38
N GLU A 48 10.23 12.30 5.64
CA GLU A 48 11.36 12.69 6.48
C GLU A 48 12.57 11.76 6.32
N GLU A 49 12.34 10.46 6.12
CA GLU A 49 13.38 9.46 5.97
C GLU A 49 13.07 8.48 4.82
N PRO A 50 14.09 7.84 4.21
CA PRO A 50 13.86 6.81 3.20
C PRO A 50 13.17 5.60 3.82
N TYR A 51 12.03 5.20 3.27
CA TYR A 51 11.33 3.97 3.63
C TYR A 51 11.47 2.92 2.52
N VAL A 52 11.47 1.66 2.94
CA VAL A 52 11.32 0.49 2.06
C VAL A 52 9.84 0.12 2.03
N LEU A 53 9.28 -0.01 0.83
CA LEU A 53 7.96 -0.61 0.62
C LEU A 53 8.13 -2.09 0.28
N ARG A 54 7.32 -2.95 0.91
CA ARG A 54 7.11 -4.34 0.53
C ARG A 54 5.63 -4.55 0.22
N VAL A 55 5.36 -5.12 -0.95
CA VAL A 55 4.05 -5.55 -1.40
C VAL A 55 4.05 -7.07 -1.39
N ASP A 56 3.21 -7.68 -0.56
CA ASP A 56 2.98 -9.13 -0.57
C ASP A 56 1.67 -9.44 -1.29
N LEU A 57 1.71 -10.42 -2.19
CA LEU A 57 0.62 -10.78 -3.09
C LEU A 57 0.28 -12.26 -2.99
N ALA A 58 -0.99 -12.61 -3.16
CA ALA A 58 -1.41 -14.00 -3.34
C ALA A 58 -2.57 -14.14 -4.33
N ASP A 59 -2.58 -15.22 -5.08
CA ASP A 59 -3.71 -15.63 -5.93
C ASP A 59 -4.63 -16.62 -5.20
N PHE A 60 -5.74 -17.00 -5.84
CA PHE A 60 -6.72 -17.93 -5.25
C PHE A 60 -6.23 -19.39 -5.19
N GLU A 61 -5.14 -19.74 -5.90
CA GLU A 61 -4.52 -21.07 -5.86
C GLU A 61 -3.49 -21.20 -4.73
N GLY A 62 -3.23 -20.10 -4.01
CA GLY A 62 -2.26 -20.05 -2.90
C GLY A 62 -0.82 -19.78 -3.36
N ASN A 63 -0.59 -19.46 -4.64
CA ASN A 63 0.71 -18.97 -5.09
C ASN A 63 0.95 -17.59 -4.49
N ARG A 64 2.21 -17.32 -4.12
CA ARG A 64 2.62 -16.08 -3.46
C ARG A 64 3.75 -15.41 -4.21
N ALA A 65 3.69 -14.10 -4.24
CA ALA A 65 4.76 -13.28 -4.77
C ALA A 65 4.96 -12.04 -3.90
N TYR A 66 6.10 -11.38 -4.06
CA TYR A 66 6.34 -10.08 -3.46
C TYR A 66 7.12 -9.17 -4.41
N ALA A 67 6.89 -7.87 -4.23
CA ALA A 67 7.67 -6.79 -4.81
C ALA A 67 8.18 -5.90 -3.66
N GLN A 68 9.44 -5.50 -3.69
CA GLN A 68 10.03 -4.61 -2.70
C GLN A 68 10.73 -3.46 -3.41
N TYR A 69 10.58 -2.25 -2.87
CA TYR A 69 11.18 -1.03 -3.39
C TYR A 69 12.05 -0.42 -2.30
N SER A 70 13.34 -0.23 -2.59
CA SER A 70 14.33 0.29 -1.65
C SER A 70 14.15 1.78 -1.29
N VAL A 71 13.33 2.49 -2.09
CA VAL A 71 12.87 3.86 -1.86
C VAL A 71 11.37 3.86 -2.10
N PHE A 72 10.61 4.36 -1.13
CA PHE A 72 9.19 4.63 -1.23
C PHE A 72 8.89 5.94 -0.53
N ILE A 73 8.40 6.92 -1.30
CA ILE A 73 8.06 8.26 -0.83
C ILE A 73 6.70 8.62 -1.44
N VAL A 74 5.83 9.19 -0.61
CA VAL A 74 4.59 9.82 -1.05
C VAL A 74 4.70 11.32 -0.78
N GLY A 75 4.51 12.14 -1.82
CA GLY A 75 4.56 13.60 -1.71
C GLY A 75 3.38 14.19 -0.93
N SER A 76 3.32 15.52 -0.83
CA SER A 76 2.30 16.18 -0.02
C SER A 76 0.91 16.14 -0.68
N GLY A 77 -0.14 16.34 0.11
CA GLY A 77 -1.50 16.46 -0.42
C GLY A 77 -1.72 17.67 -1.32
N GLU A 78 -0.92 18.73 -1.15
CA GLU A 78 -0.93 19.93 -2.02
C GLU A 78 -0.42 19.59 -3.42
N GLU A 79 0.58 18.71 -3.52
CA GLU A 79 1.15 18.23 -4.78
C GLU A 79 0.35 17.09 -5.42
N GLY A 80 -0.68 16.58 -4.72
CA GLY A 80 -1.50 15.45 -5.17
C GLY A 80 -0.94 14.09 -4.77
N TYR A 81 -0.19 14.00 -3.68
CA TYR A 81 0.46 12.78 -3.18
C TYR A 81 1.29 12.03 -4.24
N PRO A 82 2.19 12.67 -5.00
CA PRO A 82 2.93 11.98 -6.05
C PRO A 82 3.74 10.81 -5.49
N LEU A 83 3.72 9.68 -6.19
CA LEU A 83 4.49 8.50 -5.81
C LEU A 83 5.95 8.64 -6.25
N LYS A 84 6.87 8.17 -5.42
CA LYS A 84 8.23 7.86 -5.86
C LYS A 84 8.64 6.48 -5.34
N VAL A 85 8.94 5.59 -6.27
CA VAL A 85 9.52 4.27 -6.00
C VAL A 85 10.79 4.05 -6.81
N GLU A 86 11.79 3.41 -6.19
CA GLU A 86 13.06 3.04 -6.83
C GLU A 86 13.65 1.74 -6.24
N GLY A 87 14.55 1.10 -7.00
CA GLY A 87 15.30 -0.08 -6.56
C GLY A 87 14.40 -1.27 -6.28
N TYR A 88 13.61 -1.65 -7.29
CA TYR A 88 12.78 -2.84 -7.26
C TYR A 88 13.62 -4.12 -7.07
N GLU A 89 13.14 -5.01 -6.22
CA GLU A 89 13.53 -6.41 -6.14
C GLU A 89 12.30 -7.28 -5.81
N GLY A 90 12.37 -8.57 -6.12
CA GLY A 90 11.31 -9.51 -5.76
C GLY A 90 10.98 -10.49 -6.88
N ASN A 91 10.09 -11.44 -6.58
CA ASN A 91 9.65 -12.47 -7.51
C ASN A 91 8.28 -12.17 -8.14
N GLY A 92 7.60 -11.09 -7.72
CA GLY A 92 6.29 -10.70 -8.21
C GLY A 92 6.30 -9.80 -9.44
N THR A 93 7.45 -9.65 -10.10
CA THR A 93 7.69 -8.69 -11.20
C THR A 93 7.30 -7.25 -10.84
N ASP A 94 7.72 -6.28 -11.64
CA ASP A 94 7.56 -4.87 -11.29
C ASP A 94 6.34 -4.26 -11.99
N SER A 95 5.25 -4.04 -11.25
CA SER A 95 4.03 -3.37 -11.76
C SER A 95 3.76 -2.02 -11.08
N LEU A 96 4.71 -1.50 -10.30
CA LEU A 96 4.56 -0.22 -9.59
C LEU A 96 5.55 0.84 -10.05
N SER A 97 6.73 0.47 -10.57
CA SER A 97 7.70 1.47 -11.03
C SER A 97 7.17 2.36 -12.15
N ALA A 98 6.29 1.85 -13.03
CA ALA A 98 5.63 2.66 -14.07
C ALA A 98 4.75 3.78 -13.49
N HIS A 99 4.30 3.63 -12.24
CA HIS A 99 3.52 4.63 -11.52
C HIS A 99 4.37 5.71 -10.83
N SER A 100 5.69 5.53 -10.77
CA SER A 100 6.61 6.49 -10.13
C SER A 100 6.53 7.85 -10.84
N GLY A 101 6.29 8.92 -10.08
CA GLY A 101 6.04 10.28 -10.55
C GLY A 101 4.56 10.63 -10.72
N SER A 102 3.68 9.63 -10.80
CA SER A 102 2.23 9.86 -10.97
C SER A 102 1.60 10.38 -9.69
N LYS A 103 0.60 11.25 -9.83
CA LYS A 103 -0.21 11.75 -8.72
C LYS A 103 -1.29 10.75 -8.37
N PHE A 104 -1.78 10.80 -7.14
CA PHE A 104 -2.90 9.98 -6.72
C PHE A 104 -4.19 10.51 -7.34
N SER A 105 -5.08 9.64 -7.80
CA SER A 105 -6.40 10.01 -8.32
C SER A 105 -7.49 9.18 -7.63
N THR A 106 -8.66 9.78 -7.48
CA THR A 106 -9.89 9.17 -6.95
C THR A 106 -11.05 9.52 -7.88
N TRP A 107 -12.22 8.90 -7.68
CA TRP A 107 -13.37 9.13 -8.57
C TRP A 107 -13.83 10.60 -8.63
N ASP A 108 -13.57 11.37 -7.57
CA ASP A 108 -13.92 12.79 -7.42
C ASP A 108 -12.73 13.74 -7.64
N ARG A 109 -11.53 13.22 -7.91
CA ARG A 109 -10.34 14.02 -8.19
C ARG A 109 -9.43 13.33 -9.19
N ASP A 110 -9.51 13.81 -10.42
CA ASP A 110 -8.65 13.41 -11.53
C ASP A 110 -7.32 14.16 -11.48
N ASN A 111 -6.22 13.43 -11.26
CA ASN A 111 -4.86 13.92 -11.39
C ASN A 111 -4.02 13.01 -12.31
N ASP A 112 -4.66 12.12 -13.07
CA ASP A 112 -3.96 11.18 -13.95
C ASP A 112 -3.67 11.81 -15.34
N ASP A 113 -2.86 11.13 -16.14
CA ASP A 113 -2.43 11.61 -17.46
C ASP A 113 -3.30 11.05 -18.60
N ALA A 114 -4.40 10.36 -18.27
CA ALA A 114 -5.34 9.86 -19.27
C ALA A 114 -6.11 11.00 -19.93
N PRO A 115 -6.73 10.77 -21.10
CA PRO A 115 -7.60 11.76 -21.71
C PRO A 115 -8.76 12.14 -20.76
N GLU A 116 -9.07 13.43 -20.65
CA GLU A 116 -10.12 13.98 -19.76
C GLU A 116 -11.51 13.33 -19.94
N CYS A 117 -11.79 12.76 -21.11
CA CYS A 117 -13.05 12.04 -21.36
C CYS A 117 -13.12 10.65 -20.72
N CYS A 118 -11.98 10.11 -20.27
CA CYS A 118 -11.81 8.74 -19.78
C CYS A 118 -10.87 8.69 -18.55
N PRO A 119 -11.18 9.39 -17.45
CA PRO A 119 -10.35 9.36 -16.24
C PRO A 119 -10.23 7.95 -15.67
N CYS A 120 -9.06 7.59 -15.14
CA CYS A 120 -8.77 6.21 -14.75
C CYS A 120 -9.57 5.77 -13.53
N ALA A 121 -9.63 6.58 -12.47
CA ALA A 121 -10.27 6.18 -11.21
C ALA A 121 -11.79 5.87 -11.39
N PRO A 122 -12.58 6.67 -12.13
CA PRO A 122 -13.97 6.31 -12.43
C PRO A 122 -14.13 5.04 -13.29
N ALA A 123 -13.20 4.77 -14.21
CA ALA A 123 -13.28 3.60 -15.09
C ALA A 123 -12.91 2.29 -14.38
N TYR A 124 -11.86 2.33 -13.57
CA TYR A 124 -11.22 1.13 -12.99
C TYR A 124 -11.49 0.95 -11.50
N GLY A 125 -12.06 1.95 -10.83
CA GLY A 125 -12.35 1.93 -9.40
C GLY A 125 -11.12 2.07 -8.51
N GLY A 126 -11.36 2.22 -7.22
CA GLY A 126 -10.30 2.50 -6.24
C GLY A 126 -9.76 3.93 -6.32
N GLY A 127 -8.75 4.19 -5.50
CA GLY A 127 -7.86 5.34 -5.60
C GLY A 127 -6.43 4.86 -5.74
N TRP A 128 -5.69 5.41 -6.69
CA TRP A 128 -4.34 4.94 -7.01
C TRP A 128 -3.51 6.01 -7.70
N TRP A 129 -2.20 5.77 -7.81
CA TRP A 129 -1.28 6.60 -8.60
C TRP A 129 -1.40 6.28 -10.09
N PHE A 130 -2.56 6.51 -10.68
CA PHE A 130 -2.80 6.22 -12.10
C PHE A 130 -1.95 7.12 -13.02
N TYR A 131 -1.41 6.55 -14.10
CA TYR A 131 -0.82 7.30 -15.21
C TYR A 131 -1.83 7.37 -16.36
N SER A 132 -1.89 6.36 -17.24
CA SER A 132 -2.84 6.24 -18.34
C SER A 132 -2.94 4.77 -18.80
N CYS A 133 -3.47 3.83 -18.01
CA CYS A 133 -4.02 4.05 -16.66
C CYS A 133 -3.20 3.37 -15.56
N PHE A 134 -2.88 2.09 -15.68
CA PHE A 134 -2.07 1.40 -14.67
C PHE A 134 -1.43 0.11 -15.19
N GLU A 135 -0.40 -0.34 -14.48
CA GLU A 135 0.08 -1.73 -14.48
C GLU A 135 -0.26 -2.43 -13.14
N SER A 136 -0.60 -1.66 -12.10
CA SER A 136 -1.18 -2.19 -10.86
C SER A 136 -2.34 -1.33 -10.36
N ASN A 137 -3.33 -1.97 -9.75
CA ASN A 137 -4.37 -1.31 -8.96
C ASN A 137 -4.74 -2.20 -7.78
N LEU A 138 -3.97 -2.09 -6.69
CA LEU A 138 -4.23 -2.90 -5.48
C LEU A 138 -5.45 -2.42 -4.70
N ASN A 139 -6.01 -1.26 -5.06
CA ASN A 139 -7.19 -0.66 -4.46
C ASN A 139 -8.47 -0.89 -5.28
N GLY A 140 -8.42 -1.72 -6.33
CA GLY A 140 -9.62 -2.14 -7.05
C GLY A 140 -10.58 -2.97 -6.20
N GLN A 141 -11.76 -3.25 -6.74
CA GLN A 141 -12.77 -4.06 -6.08
C GLN A 141 -12.28 -5.51 -5.88
N PHE A 142 -12.70 -6.13 -4.77
CA PHE A 142 -12.45 -7.55 -4.56
C PHE A 142 -13.46 -8.39 -5.37
N PHE A 143 -12.95 -9.34 -6.17
CA PHE A 143 -13.77 -10.29 -6.95
C PHE A 143 -13.50 -11.72 -6.48
N PRO A 144 -14.52 -12.50 -6.08
CA PRO A 144 -14.35 -13.92 -5.72
C PRO A 144 -13.95 -14.80 -6.91
N ASP A 145 -14.41 -14.46 -8.11
CA ASP A 145 -13.92 -15.04 -9.36
C ASP A 145 -12.86 -14.10 -9.94
N PRO A 146 -11.59 -14.51 -10.01
CA PRO A 146 -10.50 -13.62 -10.42
C PRO A 146 -10.54 -13.21 -11.89
N THR A 147 -11.33 -13.90 -12.72
CA THR A 147 -11.45 -13.64 -14.17
C THR A 147 -12.70 -12.86 -14.55
N GLU A 148 -13.66 -12.74 -13.62
CA GLU A 148 -14.93 -12.01 -13.82
C GLU A 148 -14.86 -10.64 -13.10
N ASN A 149 -13.82 -9.85 -13.38
CA ASN A 149 -13.56 -8.55 -12.76
C ASN A 149 -13.91 -7.35 -13.65
N GLY A 150 -14.83 -7.56 -14.61
CA GLY A 150 -15.35 -6.52 -15.49
C GLY A 150 -14.28 -5.89 -16.38
N TYR A 151 -14.22 -4.57 -16.40
CA TYR A 151 -13.21 -3.81 -17.15
C TYR A 151 -11.95 -3.61 -16.29
N TYR A 152 -11.33 -4.72 -15.86
CA TYR A 152 -10.10 -4.71 -15.05
C TYR A 152 -10.23 -3.94 -13.73
N GLN A 153 -11.39 -4.08 -13.07
CA GLN A 153 -11.70 -3.34 -11.84
C GLN A 153 -11.20 -4.04 -10.57
N GLY A 154 -10.49 -5.15 -10.73
CA GLY A 154 -10.04 -6.01 -9.64
C GLY A 154 -8.81 -5.51 -8.88
N ILE A 155 -8.34 -6.33 -7.94
CA ILE A 155 -7.04 -6.13 -7.29
C ILE A 155 -5.95 -6.61 -8.26
N ILE A 156 -5.36 -5.73 -9.06
CA ILE A 156 -4.51 -6.13 -10.19
C ILE A 156 -3.04 -5.85 -9.94
N TRP A 157 -2.20 -6.81 -10.37
CA TRP A 157 -0.75 -6.71 -10.51
C TRP A 157 -0.34 -7.34 -11.84
N GLU A 158 -0.33 -6.53 -12.89
CA GLU A 158 -0.38 -6.98 -14.29
C GLU A 158 0.83 -7.83 -14.67
N HIS A 159 2.04 -7.43 -14.29
CA HIS A 159 3.24 -8.17 -14.71
C HIS A 159 3.36 -9.56 -14.05
N TRP A 160 2.56 -9.86 -13.02
CA TRP A 160 2.54 -11.19 -12.40
C TRP A 160 1.42 -12.08 -12.93
N LYS A 161 0.18 -11.56 -12.97
CA LYS A 161 -1.01 -12.36 -13.31
C LYS A 161 -1.88 -11.75 -14.43
N GLY A 162 -1.40 -10.70 -15.09
CA GLY A 162 -2.15 -9.97 -16.11
C GLY A 162 -3.43 -9.36 -15.51
N ASP A 163 -4.54 -9.59 -16.21
CA ASP A 163 -5.87 -9.06 -15.87
C ASP A 163 -6.54 -9.74 -14.67
N TYR A 164 -5.89 -10.74 -14.07
CA TYR A 164 -6.41 -11.51 -12.95
C TYR A 164 -6.55 -10.67 -11.67
N SER A 165 -7.73 -10.70 -11.04
CA SER A 165 -7.93 -10.10 -9.70
C SER A 165 -7.35 -11.00 -8.61
N LEU A 166 -6.37 -10.48 -7.87
CA LEU A 166 -5.69 -11.20 -6.80
C LEU A 166 -6.62 -11.50 -5.59
N ALA A 167 -6.29 -12.58 -4.88
CA ALA A 167 -7.00 -13.00 -3.67
C ALA A 167 -6.62 -12.17 -2.44
N SER A 168 -5.40 -11.64 -2.40
CA SER A 168 -4.97 -10.73 -1.34
C SER A 168 -3.78 -9.88 -1.76
N SER A 169 -3.70 -8.69 -1.17
CA SER A 169 -2.52 -7.83 -1.20
C SER A 169 -2.29 -7.17 0.15
N GLU A 170 -1.02 -6.95 0.50
CA GLU A 170 -0.63 -6.12 1.63
C GLU A 170 0.51 -5.19 1.22
N MET A 171 0.35 -3.89 1.45
CA MET A 171 1.44 -2.92 1.33
C MET A 171 1.99 -2.60 2.71
N LYS A 172 3.31 -2.70 2.85
CA LYS A 172 3.99 -2.61 4.15
C LYS A 172 5.24 -1.75 4.05
N ILE A 173 5.46 -0.89 5.03
CA ILE A 173 6.59 0.03 5.04
C ILE A 173 7.51 -0.21 6.24
N ARG A 174 8.79 0.09 6.08
CA ARG A 174 9.75 0.19 7.20
C ARG A 174 10.79 1.25 6.91
N PRO A 175 11.36 1.90 7.94
CA PRO A 175 12.51 2.78 7.73
C PRO A 175 13.68 1.99 7.13
N LYS A 176 14.42 2.63 6.21
CA LYS A 176 15.57 2.00 5.54
C LYS A 176 16.73 1.73 6.51
N TRP A 177 16.92 2.55 7.54
CA TRP A 177 17.98 2.37 8.54
C TRP A 177 17.88 1.01 9.26
N PHE A 178 16.68 0.44 9.39
CA PHE A 178 16.49 -0.87 9.99
C PHE A 178 17.20 -1.96 9.16
N HIS A 179 17.22 -1.84 7.83
CA HIS A 179 17.93 -2.77 6.96
C HIS A 179 19.45 -2.64 7.16
N SER A 180 19.98 -1.42 7.18
CA SER A 180 21.41 -1.19 7.43
C SER A 180 21.87 -1.68 8.80
N LEU A 181 21.04 -1.58 9.85
CA LEU A 181 21.34 -2.17 11.16
C LEU A 181 21.38 -3.70 11.13
N MET A 182 20.47 -4.34 10.39
CA MET A 182 20.47 -5.80 10.22
C MET A 182 21.66 -6.29 9.39
N GLU A 183 22.04 -5.57 8.33
CA GLU A 183 23.20 -5.88 7.48
C GLU A 183 24.53 -5.65 8.20
N SER A 184 24.61 -4.62 9.04
CA SER A 184 25.81 -4.31 9.83
C SER A 184 26.05 -5.30 10.98
N GLY A 185 25.12 -6.23 11.25
CA GLY A 185 25.22 -7.16 12.37
C GLY A 185 25.08 -6.51 13.74
N ALA A 186 24.68 -5.23 13.83
CA ALA A 186 24.59 -4.49 15.09
C ALA A 186 23.56 -5.05 16.10
N PHE A 187 22.69 -5.97 15.66
CA PHE A 187 21.76 -6.72 16.51
C PHE A 187 22.24 -8.13 16.91
N ALA A 188 23.40 -8.58 16.43
CA ALA A 188 23.94 -9.90 16.78
C ALA A 188 24.53 -9.98 18.20
N ASP A 189 24.70 -8.84 18.89
CA ASP A 189 25.26 -8.73 20.24
C ASP A 189 24.22 -8.39 21.32
N ALA A 190 22.92 -8.38 21.00
CA ALA A 190 21.89 -8.26 22.03
C ALA A 190 21.87 -9.57 22.87
N PRO A 191 21.99 -9.50 24.21
CA PRO A 191 21.91 -10.70 25.03
C PRO A 191 20.55 -11.36 24.80
N ALA A 192 20.55 -12.68 24.66
CA ALA A 192 19.33 -13.45 24.63
C ALA A 192 18.67 -13.35 26.01
N ASP A 193 17.87 -12.32 26.22
CA ASP A 193 17.02 -12.18 27.40
C ASP A 193 15.91 -13.22 27.30
N GLY A 194 16.24 -14.44 27.71
CA GLY A 194 15.28 -15.34 28.30
C GLY A 194 14.89 -14.76 29.66
N ASP A 195 13.92 -13.86 29.69
CA ASP A 195 13.05 -13.71 30.85
C ASP A 195 11.76 -12.95 30.49
N THR A 196 10.65 -13.50 30.97
CA THR A 196 9.30 -12.98 30.81
C THR A 196 9.13 -11.63 31.50
N ALA A 197 9.01 -10.54 30.75
CA ALA A 197 8.41 -9.31 31.24
C ALA A 197 7.86 -8.47 30.07
N THR A 198 6.55 -8.19 30.15
CA THR A 198 5.77 -7.15 29.47
C THR A 198 6.58 -6.15 28.64
N THR A 199 6.51 -6.29 27.33
CA THR A 199 7.02 -5.29 26.38
C THR A 199 6.21 -4.01 26.51
N THR A 200 6.83 -2.96 27.06
CA THR A 200 6.30 -1.61 26.92
C THR A 200 6.23 -1.27 25.43
N PRO A 201 5.07 -0.86 24.92
CA PRO A 201 4.95 -0.58 23.50
C PRO A 201 5.78 0.63 23.06
N TRP A 202 6.25 0.60 21.81
CA TRP A 202 7.23 1.54 21.25
C TRP A 202 6.81 3.01 21.27
N TRP A 203 5.50 3.32 21.36
CA TRP A 203 4.99 4.69 21.41
C TRP A 203 5.32 5.42 22.72
N VAL A 204 5.61 4.70 23.81
CA VAL A 204 5.94 5.29 25.12
C VAL A 204 7.26 6.07 25.07
N GLY A 205 8.20 5.67 24.22
CA GLY A 205 9.51 6.34 24.07
C GLY A 205 9.48 7.63 23.24
N LEU A 206 8.39 7.87 22.50
CA LEU A 206 8.27 9.00 21.57
C LEU A 206 7.37 10.13 22.12
N GLY A 207 6.83 9.99 23.34
CA GLY A 207 5.92 10.98 23.93
C GLY A 207 4.58 11.11 23.19
N ILE A 208 4.23 10.13 22.35
CA ILE A 208 3.00 10.13 21.57
C ILE A 208 1.94 9.42 22.39
N SER A 209 0.97 10.17 22.90
CA SER A 209 -0.21 9.59 23.55
C SER A 209 -1.09 8.92 22.49
N PRO A 210 -1.60 7.70 22.71
CA PRO A 210 -2.73 7.23 21.92
C PRO A 210 -3.89 8.21 22.22
N VAL A 211 -4.40 8.83 21.15
CA VAL A 211 -5.60 9.67 20.99
C VAL A 211 -6.48 9.82 22.24
N PRO A 212 -6.94 11.05 22.60
CA PRO A 212 -7.80 11.23 23.76
C PRO A 212 -9.14 10.49 23.57
N ASP A 213 -9.52 9.71 24.59
CA ASP A 213 -10.85 9.12 24.76
C ASP A 213 -11.95 10.22 24.77
N PRO A 214 -13.22 9.87 24.44
CA PRO A 214 -14.16 10.66 23.62
C PRO A 214 -14.62 12.01 24.17
#